data_AF-A0A6M0C6E3-F1
#
_entry.id   AF-A0A6M0C6E3-F1
#
_cell.length_a   1.000
_cell.length_b   1.000
_cell.length_c   1.000
_cell.angle_alpha   90.00
_cell.angle_beta   90.00
_cell.angle_gamma   90.00
#
_symmetry.space_group_name_H-M   'P 1'
#
loop_
_entity.id
_entity.type
_entity.pdbx_description
1 polymer ?
#
loop_
_entity_poly.entity_id
_entity_poly.type
_entity_poly.pdbx_seq_one_letter_code
_entity_poly.pdbx_strand_id
1 'polypeptide(L)' 'MLDNKFLAAPDWVIEIVSPEQNYSRLIEKITFCLNNGSQLGWLIDLECDLFN' A
#
# COMPACT_ATOMS: atom_id res chain seq x y z
N MET A 1 24.78 4.48 7.70
CA MET A 1 23.94 3.37 7.21
C MET A 1 22.51 3.79 7.52
N LEU A 2 21.56 3.72 6.59
CA LEU A 2 20.21 4.25 6.82
C LEU A 2 19.42 3.21 7.63
N ASP A 3 19.17 3.47 8.92
CA ASP A 3 18.53 2.54 9.87
C ASP A 3 17.00 2.38 9.67
N ASN A 4 16.47 2.80 8.52
CA ASN A 4 15.03 2.79 8.20
C ASN A 4 14.61 1.57 7.36
N LYS A 5 15.43 0.50 7.36
CA LYS A 5 15.10 -0.75 6.69
C LYS A 5 14.63 -1.76 7.72
N PHE A 6 13.35 -2.06 7.68
CA PHE A 6 12.76 -3.13 8.48
C PHE A 6 12.69 -4.40 7.63
N LEU A 7 13.01 -5.55 8.23
CA LEU A 7 12.92 -6.87 7.59
C LEU A 7 11.59 -7.59 7.84
N ALA A 8 10.72 -6.99 8.66
CA ALA A 8 9.40 -7.50 8.97
C ALA A 8 8.33 -6.71 8.21
N ALA A 9 7.22 -7.37 7.89
CA ALA A 9 6.03 -6.68 7.41
C ALA A 9 5.48 -5.77 8.52
N PRO A 10 4.94 -4.59 8.19
CA PRO A 10 4.26 -3.76 9.18
C PRO A 10 2.95 -4.43 9.60
N ASP A 11 2.44 -4.15 10.81
CA ASP A 11 1.09 -4.63 11.18
C ASP A 11 0.00 -4.05 10.26
N TRP A 12 0.23 -2.84 9.73
CA TRP A 12 -0.69 -2.13 8.84
C TRP A 12 0.07 -1.49 7.68
N VAL A 13 -0.33 -1.81 6.45
CA VAL A 13 0.15 -1.17 5.22
C VAL A 13 -0.88 -0.18 4.66
N ILE A 14 -0.44 1.00 4.26
CA ILE A 14 -1.27 2.02 3.60
C ILE A 14 -0.57 2.41 2.32
N GLU A 15 -1.24 2.22 1.18
CA GLU A 15 -0.80 2.76 -0.11
C GLU A 15 -1.78 3.86 -0.55
N ILE A 16 -1.24 5.00 -0.96
CA ILE A 16 -2.00 6.12 -1.49
C ILE A 16 -1.72 6.19 -2.99
N VAL A 17 -2.77 6.15 -3.80
CA VAL A 17 -2.66 6.23 -5.25
C VAL A 17 -2.19 7.63 -5.62
N SER A 18 -1.00 7.72 -6.22
CA SER A 18 -0.59 8.94 -6.91
C SER A 18 -1.18 8.95 -8.33
N PRO A 19 -1.41 10.12 -8.96
CA PRO A 19 -2.10 10.25 -10.24
C PRO A 19 -1.57 9.33 -11.37
N GLU A 20 -0.27 9.06 -11.37
CA GLU A 20 0.41 8.28 -12.42
C GLU A 20 0.61 6.79 -12.05
N GLN A 21 0.15 6.35 -10.88
CA GLN A 21 0.41 5.00 -10.39
C GLN A 21 -0.64 3.98 -10.83
N ASN A 22 -0.16 2.79 -11.18
CA ASN A 22 -1.00 1.67 -11.55
C ASN A 22 -1.59 0.98 -10.30
N TYR A 23 -2.92 0.91 -10.23
CA TYR A 23 -3.66 0.25 -9.15
C TYR A 23 -3.21 -1.18 -8.88
N SER A 24 -3.00 -1.99 -9.92
CA SER A 24 -2.59 -3.40 -9.78
C SER A 24 -1.27 -3.51 -9.03
N ARG A 25 -0.34 -2.58 -9.26
CA ARG A 25 0.96 -2.57 -8.56
C ARG A 25 0.81 -2.25 -7.07
N LEU A 26 -0.11 -1.37 -6.69
CA LEU A 26 -0.37 -1.04 -5.29
C LEU A 26 -1.08 -2.18 -4.57
N ILE A 27 -2.03 -2.83 -5.25
CA ILE A 27 -2.70 -4.04 -4.76
C ILE A 27 -1.70 -5.18 -4.54
N GLU A 28 -0.74 -5.38 -5.47
CA GLU A 28 0.33 -6.36 -5.31
C GLU A 28 1.17 -6.11 -4.06
N LYS A 29 1.53 -4.85 -3.77
CA LYS A 29 2.29 -4.49 -2.56
C LYS A 29 1.51 -4.78 -1.29
N ILE A 30 0.24 -4.36 -1.24
CA ILE A 30 -0.63 -4.64 -0.08
C ILE A 30 -0.75 -6.15 0.13
N THR A 31 -1.02 -6.90 -0.95
CA THR A 31 -1.14 -8.37 -0.90
C THR A 31 0.16 -9.02 -0.44
N PHE A 32 1.31 -8.53 -0.92
CA PHE A 32 2.61 -8.99 -0.46
C PHE A 32 2.79 -8.80 1.05
N CYS A 33 2.45 -7.62 1.58
CA CYS A 33 2.51 -7.33 3.01
C CYS A 33 1.57 -8.24 3.84
N LEU A 34 0.32 -8.40 3.40
CA LEU A 34 -0.67 -9.28 4.06
C LEU A 34 -0.18 -10.74 4.11
N ASN A 35 0.37 -11.25 3.01
CA ASN A 35 0.93 -12.60 2.95
C ASN A 35 2.16 -12.78 3.86
N ASN A 36 2.80 -11.69 4.28
CA ASN A 36 3.99 -11.70 5.14
C ASN A 36 3.69 -11.25 6.59
N GLY A 37 2.41 -11.21 6.99
CA GLY A 37 2.01 -11.02 8.39
C GLY A 37 1.41 -9.65 8.71
N SER A 38 1.27 -8.75 7.74
CA SER A 38 0.42 -7.56 7.95
C SER A 38 -1.02 -7.99 8.25
N GLN A 39 -1.64 -7.31 9.20
CA GLN A 39 -3.00 -7.59 9.65
C GLN A 39 -4.04 -6.79 8.85
N LEU A 40 -3.64 -5.63 8.32
CA LEU A 40 -4.53 -4.71 7.61
C LEU A 40 -3.81 -4.05 6.42
N GLY A 41 -4.56 -3.82 5.33
CA GLY A 41 -4.10 -3.08 4.17
C GLY A 41 -5.13 -2.07 3.71
N TRP A 42 -4.75 -0.79 3.57
CA TRP A 42 -5.58 0.26 2.98
C TRP A 42 -5.02 0.69 1.63
N LEU A 43 -5.91 0.82 0.66
CA LEU A 43 -5.65 1.51 -0.61
C LEU A 43 -6.52 2.76 -0.63
N ILE A 44 -5.89 3.94 -0.68
CA ILE A 44 -6.59 5.22 -0.71
C ILE A 44 -6.36 5.86 -2.07
N ASP A 45 -7.44 6.04 -2.82
CA ASP A 45 -7.44 6.85 -4.02
C ASP A 45 -7.94 8.27 -3.67
N LEU A 46 -7.08 9.27 -3.89
CA LEU A 46 -7.40 10.68 -3.63
C LEU A 46 -8.02 11.38 -4.83
N GLU A 47 -7.98 10.77 -6.01
CA GLU A 47 -8.52 11.30 -7.26
C GLU A 47 -9.84 10.65 -7.65
N CYS A 48 -10.40 9.79 -6.80
CA CYS A 48 -11.66 9.12 -7.05
C CYS A 48 -12.78 10.18 -7.14
N ASP A 49 -13.00 10.66 -8.36
CA ASP A 49 -14.09 11.53 -8.77
C ASP A 49 -15.38 10.70 -8.84
N LEU A 50 -15.77 10.07 -7.71
CA LEU A 50 -16.97 9.22 -7.59
C LEU A 50 -18.29 10.01 -7.74
N PHE A 51 -18.23 11.30 -8.10
CA PHE A 51 -19.38 12.18 -8.33
C PHE A 51 -19.31 12.96 -9.66
N ASN A 52 -18.46 12.57 -10.61
CA ASN A 52 -18.51 13.05 -12.00
C ASN A 52 -18.96 11.94 -12.96
#